data_AF-A0A5E7ZP36-F1
#
_entry.id   AF-A0A5E7ZP36-F1
#
_cell.length_a   1.000
_cell.length_b   1.000
_cell.length_c   1.000
_cell.angle_alpha   90.00
_cell.angle_beta   90.00
_cell.angle_gamma   90.00
#
_symmetry.space_group_name_H-M   'P 1'
#
loop_
_entity.id
_entity.type
_entity.pdbx_description
1 polymer ?
#
loop_
_entity_poly.entity_id
_entity_poly.type
_entity_poly.pdbx_seq_one_letter_code
_entity_poly.pdbx_strand_id
1 'polypeptide(L)'
;MKILRLRLGVRVPNEGARRLAQWIMREPVGTLDKLLRKIGMGQIDMERMMAGELTPAAFVGHQIFAFTRSAVTINDWYRPAVGGWFDVVGAEPLRRAA
;
A
#
# COMPACT_ATOMS: atom_id res chain seq x y z
N MET A 1 -16.47 -5.94 16.58
CA MET A 1 -15.88 -5.91 15.22
C MET A 1 -14.37 -6.05 15.38
N LYS A 2 -13.71 -7.02 14.72
CA LYS A 2 -12.26 -7.23 14.86
C LYS A 2 -11.53 -6.18 14.02
N ILE A 3 -10.65 -5.41 14.65
CA ILE A 3 -9.79 -4.44 13.97
C ILE A 3 -8.72 -5.23 13.20
N LEU A 4 -8.62 -5.05 11.88
CA LEU A 4 -7.55 -5.68 11.12
C LEU A 4 -6.25 -4.90 11.26
N ARG A 5 -5.14 -5.62 11.17
CA ARG A 5 -3.78 -5.09 11.26
C ARG A 5 -2.95 -5.71 10.15
N LEU A 6 -2.06 -4.92 9.55
CA LEU A 6 -1.07 -5.45 8.61
C LEU A 6 0.10 -6.05 9.37
N ARG A 7 0.48 -7.27 8.99
CA ARG A 7 1.75 -7.89 9.41
C ARG A 7 2.80 -7.52 8.38
N LEU A 8 3.84 -6.81 8.83
CA LEU A 8 4.94 -6.39 7.98
C LEU A 8 6.17 -7.25 8.27
N GLY A 9 6.82 -7.73 7.22
CA GLY A 9 8.09 -8.45 7.33
C GLY A 9 9.25 -7.52 7.69
N VAL A 10 10.43 -8.10 7.93
CA VAL A 10 11.64 -7.34 8.27
C VAL A 10 12.09 -6.43 7.11
N ARG A 11 11.93 -6.91 5.87
CA ARG A 11 12.31 -6.17 4.65
C ARG A 11 11.08 -5.67 3.91
N VAL A 12 11.23 -4.51 3.27
CA VAL A 12 10.23 -3.94 2.38
C VAL A 12 10.39 -4.59 1.00
N PRO A 13 9.35 -5.24 0.44
CA PRO A 13 9.49 -5.97 -0.82
C PRO A 13 9.49 -5.05 -2.05
N ASN A 14 8.67 -4.00 -2.06
CA ASN A 14 8.54 -3.06 -3.17
C ASN A 14 7.97 -1.72 -2.67
N GLU A 15 8.03 -0.71 -3.53
CA GLU A 15 7.59 0.65 -3.20
C GLU A 15 6.07 0.74 -2.95
N GLY A 16 5.27 -0.09 -3.63
CA GLY A 16 3.82 -0.15 -3.47
C GLY A 16 3.42 -0.57 -2.05
N ALA A 17 4.03 -1.66 -1.55
CA ALA A 17 3.85 -2.11 -0.18
C ALA A 17 4.30 -1.04 0.82
N ARG A 18 5.48 -0.43 0.61
CA ARG A 18 6.01 0.64 1.46
C ARG A 18 5.00 1.79 1.61
N ARG A 19 4.58 2.34 0.47
CA ARG A 19 3.67 3.49 0.42
C ARG A 19 2.30 3.15 1.00
N LEU A 20 1.80 1.93 0.79
CA LEU A 20 0.53 1.50 1.37
C LEU A 20 0.61 1.42 2.90
N ALA A 21 1.68 0.85 3.46
CA ALA A 21 1.89 0.81 4.90
C ALA A 21 1.95 2.23 5.51
N GLN A 22 2.71 3.13 4.87
CA GLN A 22 2.82 4.52 5.31
C GLN A 22 1.48 5.27 5.23
N TRP A 23 0.73 5.06 4.16
CA TRP A 23 -0.58 5.66 4.00
C TRP A 23 -1.54 5.18 5.11
N ILE A 24 -1.65 3.86 5.32
CA ILE A 24 -2.52 3.28 6.36
C ILE A 24 -2.14 3.79 7.76
N MET A 25 -0.86 3.96 8.06
CA MET A 25 -0.40 4.47 9.37
C MET A 25 -0.89 5.89 9.69
N ARG A 26 -1.18 6.69 8.66
CA ARG A 26 -1.66 8.08 8.80
C ARG A 26 -3.18 8.19 8.81
N GLU A 27 -3.89 7.09 8.57
CA GLU A 27 -5.34 7.06 8.45
C GLU A 27 -6.02 6.60 9.74
N PRO A 28 -7.31 6.91 9.93
CA PRO A 28 -8.07 6.44 11.08
C PRO A 28 -8.10 4.91 11.20
N VAL A 29 -8.23 4.41 12.43
CA VAL A 29 -8.43 2.98 12.72
C VAL A 29 -9.63 2.44 11.93
N GLY A 30 -9.46 1.27 11.30
CA GLY A 30 -10.47 0.63 10.45
C GLY A 30 -10.41 1.00 8.96
N THR A 31 -9.51 1.90 8.55
CA THR A 31 -9.31 2.21 7.12
C THR A 31 -8.83 1.01 6.31
N LEU A 32 -8.01 0.13 6.89
CA LEU A 32 -7.62 -1.13 6.27
C LEU A 32 -8.84 -2.01 5.95
N ASP A 33 -9.78 -2.14 6.89
CA ASP A 33 -11.00 -2.92 6.70
C ASP A 33 -11.84 -2.38 5.53
N LYS A 34 -11.92 -1.05 5.42
CA LYS A 34 -12.61 -0.36 4.32
C LYS A 34 -11.92 -0.61 2.97
N LEU A 35 -10.59 -0.56 2.95
CA LEU A 35 -9.81 -0.88 1.74
C LEU A 35 -10.10 -2.31 1.28
N LEU A 36 -9.96 -3.29 2.17
CA LEU A 36 -10.16 -4.72 1.86
C LEU A 36 -11.56 -5.00 1.34
N ARG A 37 -12.59 -4.42 1.97
CA ARG A 37 -13.97 -4.52 1.48
C ARG A 37 -14.15 -3.92 0.09
N LYS A 38 -13.54 -2.76 -0.17
CA LYS A 38 -13.64 -2.10 -1.47
C LYS A 38 -13.02 -2.96 -2.58
N ILE A 39 -11.82 -3.47 -2.36
CA ILE A 39 -11.08 -4.25 -3.36
C ILE A 39 -11.53 -5.72 -3.43
N GLY A 40 -12.45 -6.14 -2.57
CA GLY A 40 -12.94 -7.53 -2.52
C GLY A 40 -11.87 -8.53 -2.12
N MET A 41 -10.90 -8.12 -1.30
CA MET A 41 -9.72 -8.93 -0.95
C MET A 41 -9.72 -9.33 0.53
N GLY A 42 -9.31 -10.56 0.81
CA GLY A 42 -9.09 -11.04 2.17
C GLY A 42 -7.81 -10.49 2.81
N GLN A 43 -7.73 -10.57 4.14
CA GLN A 43 -6.52 -10.15 4.87
C GLN A 43 -5.27 -10.95 4.45
N ILE A 44 -5.42 -12.25 4.18
CA ILE A 44 -4.30 -13.12 3.80
C ILE A 44 -3.66 -12.63 2.48
N ASP A 45 -4.46 -12.38 1.45
CA ASP A 45 -3.94 -11.91 0.17
C ASP A 45 -3.29 -10.53 0.27
N MET A 46 -3.85 -9.65 1.10
CA MET A 46 -3.22 -8.37 1.41
C MET A 46 -1.88 -8.57 2.12
N GLU A 47 -1.78 -9.45 3.12
CA GLU A 47 -0.51 -9.74 3.80
C GLU A 47 0.52 -10.33 2.83
N ARG A 48 0.11 -11.22 1.91
CA ARG A 48 0.98 -11.77 0.85
C ARG A 48 1.42 -10.70 -0.14
N MET A 49 0.56 -9.75 -0.50
CA MET A 49 0.94 -8.58 -1.28
C MET A 49 1.94 -7.70 -0.54
N MET A 50 1.71 -7.46 0.75
CA MET A 50 2.63 -6.69 1.61
C MET A 50 3.95 -7.41 1.88
N ALA A 51 4.00 -8.74 1.71
CA ALA A 51 5.21 -9.54 1.76
C ALA A 51 5.93 -9.64 0.39
N GLY A 52 5.32 -9.15 -0.69
CA GLY A 52 5.86 -9.22 -2.05
C GLY A 52 5.66 -10.57 -2.73
N GLU A 53 4.90 -11.49 -2.13
CA GLU A 53 4.56 -12.79 -2.72
C GLU A 53 3.51 -12.67 -3.83
N LEU A 54 2.72 -11.60 -3.78
CA LEU A 54 1.68 -11.29 -4.75
C LEU A 54 1.84 -9.87 -5.26
N THR A 55 1.65 -9.70 -6.56
CA THR A 55 1.51 -8.38 -7.20
C THR A 55 0.04 -8.17 -7.52
N PRO A 56 -0.55 -6.99 -7.28
CA PRO A 56 -1.95 -6.77 -7.59
C PRO A 56 -2.19 -6.83 -9.09
N ALA A 57 -3.27 -7.51 -9.48
CA ALA A 57 -3.82 -7.36 -10.82
C ALA A 57 -4.20 -5.89 -11.07
N ALA A 58 -4.20 -5.47 -12.34
CA ALA A 58 -4.45 -4.06 -12.72
C ALA A 58 -5.73 -3.49 -12.08
N PHE A 59 -6.83 -4.25 -12.07
CA PHE A 59 -8.08 -3.85 -11.43
C PHE A 59 -7.91 -3.54 -9.93
N VAL A 60 -7.27 -4.42 -9.17
CA VAL A 60 -7.00 -4.21 -7.74
C VAL A 60 -6.08 -3.00 -7.55
N GLY A 61 -5.03 -2.90 -8.37
CA GLY A 61 -4.11 -1.77 -8.33
C GLY A 61 -4.79 -0.42 -8.58
N HIS A 62 -5.73 -0.35 -9.54
CA HIS A 62 -6.53 0.86 -9.79
C HIS A 62 -7.43 1.21 -8.60
N GLN A 63 -8.02 0.21 -7.94
CA GLN A 63 -8.83 0.48 -6.76
C GLN A 63 -8.01 0.96 -5.57
N ILE A 64 -6.82 0.40 -5.35
CA ILE A 64 -5.87 0.88 -4.34
C ILE A 64 -5.46 2.33 -4.65
N PHE A 65 -5.11 2.62 -5.90
CA PHE A 65 -4.78 3.99 -6.34
C PHE A 65 -5.91 4.98 -6.05
N ALA A 66 -7.15 4.64 -6.43
CA ALA A 66 -8.31 5.48 -6.18
C ALA A 66 -8.60 5.64 -4.67
N PHE A 67 -8.49 4.57 -3.89
CA PHE A 67 -8.77 4.61 -2.45
C PHE A 67 -7.73 5.43 -1.67
N THR A 68 -6.46 5.33 -2.05
CA THR A 68 -5.34 6.02 -1.42
C THR A 68 -5.16 7.46 -1.94
N ARG A 69 -6.10 7.97 -2.75
CA ARG A 69 -6.03 9.30 -3.38
C ARG A 69 -4.72 9.52 -4.13
N SER A 70 -4.30 8.52 -4.91
CA SER A 70 -3.06 8.51 -5.69
C SER A 70 -1.76 8.38 -4.87
N ALA A 71 -1.81 8.11 -3.57
CA ALA A 71 -0.60 7.91 -2.76
C ALA A 71 0.13 6.60 -3.10
N VAL A 72 -0.58 5.58 -3.61
CA VAL A 72 0.00 4.32 -4.09
C VAL A 72 -0.38 4.12 -5.56
N THR A 73 0.60 4.11 -6.45
CA THR A 73 0.36 3.88 -7.88
C THR A 73 0.54 2.42 -8.26
N ILE A 74 -0.04 1.99 -9.39
CA ILE A 74 0.14 0.61 -9.90
C ILE A 74 1.63 0.31 -10.14
N ASN A 75 2.36 1.28 -10.69
CA ASN A 75 3.78 1.13 -11.00
C ASN A 75 4.65 0.96 -9.75
N ASP A 76 4.22 1.46 -8.59
CA ASP A 76 5.00 1.33 -7.34
C ASP A 76 5.15 -0.14 -6.91
N TRP A 77 4.21 -1.01 -7.26
CA TRP A 77 4.29 -2.45 -6.96
C TRP A 77 5.42 -3.18 -7.70
N TYR A 78 5.92 -2.59 -8.79
CA TYR A 78 6.98 -3.14 -9.63
C TYR A 78 8.34 -2.45 -9.41
N ARG A 79 8.39 -1.44 -8.54
CA ARG A 79 9.61 -0.67 -8.27
C ARG A 79 10.27 -1.13 -6.97
N PRO A 80 11.61 -1.12 -6.91
CA PRO A 80 12.32 -1.35 -5.66
C PRO A 80 11.90 -0.30 -4.62
N ALA A 81 11.80 -0.72 -3.36
CA ALA A 81 11.49 0.18 -2.26
C ALA A 81 12.62 1.21 -2.08
N VAL A 82 12.25 2.49 -1.96
CA VAL A 82 13.23 3.59 -1.80
C VAL A 82 13.82 3.64 -0.38
N GLY A 83 13.14 3.04 0.60
CA GLY A 83 13.60 2.99 2.00
C GLY A 83 12.85 1.94 2.82
N GLY A 84 13.06 1.98 4.13
CA GLY A 84 12.35 1.17 5.12
C GLY A 84 10.86 1.50 5.23
N TRP A 85 10.12 0.64 5.95
CA TRP A 85 8.65 0.73 6.07
C TRP A 85 8.15 2.12 6.44
N PHE A 86 8.84 2.78 7.37
CA PHE A 86 8.42 4.06 7.93
C PHE A 86 9.51 5.13 7.84
N ASP A 87 10.50 4.93 6.96
CA ASP A 87 11.47 5.97 6.65
C ASP A 87 10.71 7.18 6.10
N VAL A 88 10.96 8.33 6.71
CA VAL A 88 10.30 9.58 6.35
C VAL A 88 10.70 9.91 4.91
N VAL A 89 9.72 9.92 4.01
CA VAL A 89 9.89 10.46 2.67
C VAL A 89 10.21 11.95 2.86
N GLY A 90 11.49 12.32 2.79
CA GLY A 90 11.86 13.71 2.55
C GLY A 90 11.08 14.15 1.33
N ALA A 91 10.19 15.13 1.53
CA ALA A 91 9.15 15.56 0.61
C ALA A 91 9.53 15.34 -0.87
N GLU A 92 8.90 14.37 -1.54
CA GLU A 92 9.02 14.26 -3.00
C GLU A 92 8.52 15.58 -3.59
N PRO A 93 9.32 16.29 -4.41
CA PRO A 93 8.85 17.48 -5.08
C PRO A 93 7.66 17.06 -5.94
N LEU A 94 6.53 17.74 -5.76
CA LEU A 94 5.33 17.62 -6.59
C LEU A 94 5.79 17.42 -8.05
N ARG A 95 5.54 16.23 -8.61
CA ARG A 95 5.71 16.02 -10.05
C ARG A 95 4.83 17.06 -10.73
N ARG A 96 5.46 18.14 -11.21
CA ARG A 96 4.80 19.07 -12.12
C ARG A 96 4.45 18.26 -13.35
N ALA A 97 3.17 18.23 -13.70
CA ALA A 97 2.75 17.84 -15.02
C ALA A 97 3.51 18.75 -16.02
N ALA A 98 4.24 18.11 -16.94
CA ALA A 98 4.83 18.77 -18.09
C ALA A 98 3.79 18.81 -19.22
#